data_AF-A0AAD0SNY1-F1
#
_entry.id   AF-A0AAD0SNY1-F1
#
_cell.length_a   1.000
_cell.length_b   1.000
_cell.length_c   1.000
_cell.angle_alpha   90.00
_cell.angle_beta   90.00
_cell.angle_gamma   90.00
#
_symmetry.space_group_name_H-M   'P 1'
#
loop_
_entity.id
_entity.type
_entity.pdbx_description
1 polymer ?
#
loop_
_entity_poly.entity_id
_entity_poly.type
_entity_poly.pdbx_seq_one_letter_code
_entity_poly.pdbx_strand_id
1 'polypeptide(L)'
;MKEIVIDTGAPRNVLGHVISGAIASAVVSGALNYKKAQSKQITKKDAIKDTIKRTSQGAIATGSAIATANYLGQKGGLFKALTAASIGMMGIYAIEVIEEKLDQKYLTNENCPVEEIDYE
;
A
#
# COMPACT_ATOMS: atom_id res chain seq x y z
N MET A 1 -21.75 25.18 11.85
CA MET A 1 -21.03 24.92 10.58
C MET A 1 -22.00 24.24 9.62
N LYS A 2 -22.07 24.67 8.36
CA LYS A 2 -22.93 24.02 7.36
C LYS A 2 -22.38 22.61 7.12
N GLU A 3 -23.20 21.57 7.28
CA GLU A 3 -22.76 20.20 7.02
C GLU A 3 -22.41 20.06 5.53
N ILE A 4 -21.13 19.91 5.23
CA ILE A 4 -20.65 19.66 3.87
C ILE A 4 -20.78 18.15 3.65
N VAL A 5 -21.73 17.76 2.82
CA VAL A 5 -21.89 16.40 2.31
C VAL A 5 -21.63 16.45 0.81
N ILE A 6 -20.71 15.62 0.35
CA ILE A 6 -20.38 15.50 -1.07
C ILE A 6 -21.01 14.21 -1.57
N ASP A 7 -21.79 14.28 -2.64
CA ASP A 7 -22.31 13.07 -3.27
C ASP A 7 -21.16 12.30 -3.93
N THR A 8 -20.72 11.22 -3.29
CA THR A 8 -19.69 10.29 -3.79
C THR A 8 -20.30 9.02 -4.39
N GLY A 9 -21.62 9.01 -4.60
CA GLY A 9 -22.42 7.86 -4.99
C GLY A 9 -22.67 6.88 -3.83
N ALA A 10 -23.05 5.66 -4.18
CA ALA A 10 -23.34 4.61 -3.19
C ALA A 10 -22.07 4.17 -2.43
N PRO A 11 -22.19 3.80 -1.14
CA PRO A 11 -21.08 3.24 -0.37
C PRO A 11 -20.53 1.95 -0.99
N ARG A 12 -19.20 1.80 -0.97
CA ARG A 12 -18.47 0.66 -1.56
C ARG A 12 -17.80 -0.20 -0.49
N ASN A 13 -17.60 -1.49 -0.76
CA ASN A 13 -16.91 -2.39 0.16
C ASN A 13 -15.39 -2.08 0.21
N VAL A 14 -14.90 -1.60 1.36
CA VAL A 14 -13.48 -1.21 1.53
C VAL A 14 -12.54 -2.41 1.39
N LEU A 15 -12.83 -3.52 2.06
CA LEU A 15 -11.97 -4.71 2.06
C LEU A 15 -11.83 -5.32 0.66
N GLY A 16 -12.93 -5.43 -0.08
CA GLY A 16 -12.90 -5.89 -1.47
C GLY A 16 -12.02 -5.00 -2.35
N HIS A 17 -12.06 -3.69 -2.13
CA HIS A 17 -11.23 -2.74 -2.86
C HIS A 17 -9.75 -2.80 -2.45
N VAL A 18 -9.43 -3.05 -1.18
CA VAL A 18 -8.05 -3.33 -0.72
C VAL A 18 -7.47 -4.53 -1.47
N ILE A 19 -8.21 -5.64 -1.52
CA ILE A 19 -7.77 -6.87 -2.18
C ILE A 19 -7.61 -6.65 -3.69
N SER A 20 -8.59 -6.02 -4.34
CA SER A 20 -8.52 -5.75 -5.78
C SER A 20 -7.39 -4.78 -6.13
N GLY A 21 -7.15 -3.76 -5.30
CA GLY A 21 -6.04 -2.81 -5.46
C GLY A 21 -4.69 -3.50 -5.34
N ALA A 22 -4.55 -4.43 -4.38
CA ALA A 22 -3.36 -5.26 -4.26
C ALA A 22 -3.12 -6.09 -5.53
N ILE A 23 -4.13 -6.83 -5.99
CA ILE A 23 -4.02 -7.69 -7.18
C ILE A 23 -3.69 -6.87 -8.42
N ALA A 24 -4.42 -5.78 -8.66
CA ALA A 24 -4.19 -4.91 -9.82
C ALA A 24 -2.76 -4.34 -9.80
N SER A 25 -2.30 -3.84 -8.66
CA SER A 25 -0.92 -3.35 -8.52
C SER A 25 0.12 -4.44 -8.71
N ALA A 26 -0.11 -5.66 -8.19
CA ALA A 26 0.80 -6.79 -8.38
C ALA A 26 0.94 -7.16 -9.85
N VAL A 27 -0.18 -7.26 -10.58
CA VAL A 27 -0.18 -7.58 -12.01
C VAL A 27 0.54 -6.51 -12.82
N VAL A 28 0.19 -5.24 -12.61
CA VAL A 28 0.78 -4.12 -13.37
C VAL A 28 2.27 -3.97 -13.06
N SER A 29 2.64 -3.94 -11.78
CA SER A 29 4.05 -3.81 -11.38
C SER A 29 4.87 -5.03 -11.77
N GLY A 30 4.34 -6.24 -11.61
CA GLY A 30 4.98 -7.48 -12.01
C GLY A 30 5.28 -7.50 -13.52
N ALA A 31 4.31 -7.12 -14.35
CA ALA A 31 4.51 -7.04 -15.80
C ALA A 31 5.57 -5.99 -16.18
N LEU A 32 5.52 -4.80 -15.58
CA LEU A 32 6.49 -3.73 -15.83
C LEU A 32 7.90 -4.13 -15.39
N ASN A 33 8.03 -4.74 -14.21
CA ASN A 33 9.32 -5.14 -13.64
C ASN A 33 9.90 -6.38 -14.32
N TYR A 34 9.05 -7.30 -14.80
CA TYR A 34 9.50 -8.41 -15.65
C TYR A 34 10.20 -7.89 -16.91
N LYS A 35 9.58 -6.92 -17.60
CA LYS A 35 10.17 -6.31 -18.80
C LYS A 35 11.50 -5.62 -18.49
N LYS A 36 11.58 -4.88 -17.38
CA LYS A 36 12.83 -4.21 -16.94
C LYS A 36 13.93 -5.22 -16.60
N ALA A 37 13.59 -6.32 -15.93
CA ALA A 37 14.54 -7.37 -15.57
C ALA A 37 15.06 -8.10 -16.81
N GLN A 38 14.19 -8.41 -17.78
CA GLN A 38 14.59 -9.01 -19.06
C GLN A 38 15.52 -8.08 -19.87
N SER A 39 15.27 -6.77 -19.79
CA SER A 39 16.09 -5.74 -20.43
C SER A 39 17.37 -5.40 -19.65
N LYS A 40 17.71 -6.14 -18.58
CA LYS A 40 18.85 -5.91 -17.69
C LYS A 40 18.90 -4.50 -17.05
N GLN A 41 17.75 -3.83 -16.93
CA GLN A 41 17.66 -2.50 -16.29
C GLN A 41 17.58 -2.59 -14.77
N ILE A 42 17.07 -3.70 -14.24
CA ILE A 42 16.98 -4.01 -12.80
C ILE A 42 17.32 -5.47 -12.58
N THR A 43 17.70 -5.84 -11.35
CA THR A 43 17.89 -7.25 -11.01
C THR A 43 16.55 -7.95 -10.79
N LYS A 44 16.53 -9.29 -10.83
CA LYS A 44 15.34 -10.08 -10.48
C LYS A 44 14.90 -9.84 -9.03
N LYS A 45 15.85 -9.63 -8.11
CA LYS A 45 15.56 -9.34 -6.70
C LYS A 45 14.84 -8.01 -6.56
N ASP A 46 15.35 -6.97 -7.22
CA ASP A 46 14.74 -5.63 -7.20
C ASP A 46 13.36 -5.64 -7.87
N ALA A 47 13.20 -6.43 -8.94
CA ALA A 47 11.90 -6.62 -9.60
C ALA A 47 10.85 -7.20 -8.66
N ILE A 48 11.19 -8.24 -7.88
CA ILE A 48 10.29 -8.86 -6.90
C ILE A 48 9.99 -7.86 -5.77
N LYS A 49 11.03 -7.20 -5.25
CA LYS A 49 10.90 -6.23 -4.16
C LYS A 49 9.99 -5.05 -4.53
N ASP A 50 10.18 -4.44 -5.70
CA ASP A 50 9.33 -3.34 -6.17
C ASP A 50 7.89 -3.81 -6.44
N THR A 51 7.72 -5.04 -6.94
CA THR A 51 6.38 -5.63 -7.13
C THR A 51 5.65 -5.79 -5.78
N ILE A 52 6.34 -6.29 -4.75
CA ILE A 52 5.78 -6.43 -3.39
C ILE A 52 5.45 -5.06 -2.81
N LYS A 53 6.37 -4.09 -2.90
CA LYS A 53 6.12 -2.72 -2.44
C LYS A 53 4.87 -2.13 -3.09
N ARG A 54 4.80 -2.16 -4.43
CA ARG A 54 3.69 -1.58 -5.19
C ARG A 54 2.37 -2.30 -4.93
N THR A 55 2.41 -3.61 -4.69
CA THR A 55 1.24 -4.39 -4.25
C THR A 55 0.69 -3.87 -2.94
N SER A 56 1.55 -3.73 -1.92
CA SER A 56 1.16 -3.20 -0.60
C SER A 56 0.65 -1.76 -0.69
N GLN A 57 1.34 -0.90 -1.44
CA GLN A 57 0.92 0.49 -1.65
C GLN A 57 -0.41 0.56 -2.41
N GLY A 58 -0.63 -0.29 -3.41
CA GLY A 58 -1.90 -0.39 -4.15
C GLY A 58 -3.07 -0.76 -3.25
N ALA A 59 -2.85 -1.72 -2.34
CA ALA A 59 -3.82 -2.14 -1.35
C ALA A 59 -4.22 -0.97 -0.43
N ILE A 60 -3.23 -0.27 0.14
CA ILE A 60 -3.42 0.85 1.06
C ILE A 60 -4.06 2.04 0.34
N ALA A 61 -3.56 2.42 -0.83
CA ALA A 61 -4.07 3.55 -1.61
C ALA A 61 -5.54 3.35 -1.98
N THR A 62 -5.88 2.16 -2.48
CA THR A 62 -7.26 1.87 -2.89
C THR A 62 -8.18 1.78 -1.69
N GLY A 63 -7.76 1.08 -0.63
CA GLY A 63 -8.55 0.97 0.61
C GLY A 63 -8.84 2.31 1.26
N SER A 64 -7.80 3.15 1.39
CA SER A 64 -7.95 4.48 2.00
C SER A 64 -8.77 5.41 1.13
N ALA A 65 -8.58 5.44 -0.19
CA ALA A 65 -9.39 6.24 -1.11
C ALA A 65 -10.88 5.88 -1.04
N ILE A 66 -11.20 4.58 -1.00
CA ILE A 66 -12.60 4.11 -0.92
C ILE A 66 -13.19 4.41 0.46
N ALA A 67 -12.44 4.23 1.54
CA ALA A 67 -12.88 4.62 2.87
C ALA A 67 -13.15 6.12 2.96
N THR A 68 -12.23 6.95 2.45
CA THR A 68 -12.39 8.41 2.37
C THR A 68 -13.63 8.79 1.56
N ALA A 69 -13.82 8.21 0.36
CA ALA A 69 -14.99 8.48 -0.47
C ALA A 69 -16.30 8.10 0.23
N ASN A 70 -16.36 6.94 0.90
CA ASN A 70 -17.51 6.53 1.69
C ASN A 70 -17.81 7.51 2.83
N TYR A 71 -16.79 7.99 3.54
CA TYR A 71 -16.96 8.96 4.62
C TYR A 71 -17.37 10.34 4.11
N LEU A 72 -16.85 10.82 2.97
CA LEU A 72 -17.29 12.09 2.37
C LEU A 72 -18.77 12.09 1.98
N GLY A 73 -19.30 10.92 1.60
CA GLY A 73 -20.73 10.71 1.30
C GLY A 73 -21.65 10.69 2.52
N GLN A 74 -21.10 10.71 3.75
CA GLN A 74 -21.88 10.69 4.99
C GLN A 74 -22.07 12.10 5.56
N LYS A 75 -23.24 12.34 6.17
CA LYS A 75 -23.49 13.55 6.99
C LYS A 75 -22.44 13.66 8.10
N GLY A 76 -21.72 14.78 8.15
CA GLY A 76 -20.66 15.03 9.13
C GLY A 76 -19.39 14.18 8.94
N GLY A 77 -19.23 13.48 7.81
CA GLY A 77 -18.14 12.53 7.60
C GLY A 77 -16.78 13.12 7.20
N LEU A 78 -16.66 14.45 7.05
CA LEU A 78 -15.43 15.12 6.60
C LEU A 78 -14.21 14.78 7.48
N PHE A 79 -14.34 14.82 8.80
CA PHE A 79 -13.24 14.45 9.70
C PHE A 79 -12.83 12.99 9.53
N LYS A 80 -13.79 12.07 9.38
CA LYS A 80 -13.51 10.64 9.14
C LYS A 80 -12.82 10.44 7.80
N ALA A 81 -13.23 11.18 6.78
CA ALA A 81 -12.63 11.15 5.45
C ALA A 81 -11.17 11.62 5.47
N LEU A 82 -10.88 12.72 6.16
CA LEU A 82 -9.53 13.24 6.37
C LEU A 82 -8.68 12.23 7.16
N THR A 83 -9.21 11.66 8.24
CA THR A 83 -8.49 10.64 9.01
C THR A 83 -8.16 9.41 8.14
N ALA A 84 -9.11 8.90 7.36
CA ALA A 84 -8.88 7.76 6.48
C ALA A 84 -7.82 8.06 5.41
N ALA A 85 -7.86 9.26 4.80
CA ALA A 85 -6.87 9.68 3.83
C ALA A 85 -5.48 9.78 4.47
N SER A 86 -5.38 10.43 5.63
CA SER A 86 -4.13 10.58 6.38
C SER A 86 -3.52 9.24 6.77
N ILE A 87 -4.33 8.27 7.24
CA ILE A 87 -3.86 6.92 7.54
C ILE A 87 -3.34 6.23 6.27
N GLY A 88 -4.04 6.40 5.14
CA GLY A 88 -3.59 5.89 3.84
C GLY A 88 -2.22 6.43 3.44
N MET A 89 -2.04 7.75 3.48
CA MET A 89 -0.77 8.40 3.16
C MET A 89 0.35 7.97 4.10
N MET A 90 0.08 7.95 5.42
CA MET A 90 1.03 7.49 6.44
C MET A 90 1.41 6.01 6.23
N GLY A 91 0.45 5.16 5.86
CA GLY A 91 0.70 3.75 5.56
C GLY A 91 1.62 3.58 4.36
N ILE A 92 1.41 4.34 3.29
CA ILE A 92 2.31 4.33 2.12
C ILE A 92 3.71 4.83 2.50
N TYR A 93 3.80 5.93 3.26
CA TYR A 93 5.08 6.45 3.75
C TYR A 93 5.82 5.42 4.63
N ALA A 94 5.10 4.73 5.53
CA ALA A 94 5.67 3.69 6.36
C ALA A 94 6.26 2.54 5.52
N ILE A 95 5.62 2.16 4.42
CA ILE A 95 6.17 1.15 3.51
C ILE A 95 7.49 1.62 2.88
N GLU A 96 7.59 2.88 2.43
CA GLU A 96 8.83 3.43 1.88
C GLU A 96 9.95 3.46 2.94
N VAL A 97 9.64 3.91 4.17
CA VAL A 97 10.63 3.95 5.27
C VAL A 97 11.08 2.54 5.68
N ILE A 98 10.16 1.56 5.73
CA ILE A 98 10.51 0.16 6.00
C ILE A 98 11.44 -0.36 4.90
N GLU A 99 11.15 -0.04 3.65
CA GLU A 99 11.99 -0.46 2.53
C GLU A 99 13.40 0.13 2.61
N GLU A 100 13.52 1.43 2.85
CA GLU A 100 14.81 2.11 3.02
C GLU A 100 15.64 1.50 4.17
N LYS A 101 14.98 1.21 5.30
CA LYS A 101 15.64 0.57 6.45
C LYS A 101 16.06 -0.86 6.17
N LEU A 102 15.25 -1.62 5.42
CA LEU A 102 15.61 -2.98 5.01
C LEU A 102 16.84 -2.94 4.09
N ASP A 103 16.89 -2.04 3.11
CA ASP A 103 18.05 -1.88 2.23
C ASP A 103 19.30 -1.49 3.00
N GLN A 104 19.20 -0.55 3.93
CA GLN A 104 20.32 -0.17 4.80
C GLN A 104 20.84 -1.37 5.61
N LYS A 105 19.96 -2.17 6.22
CA LYS A 105 20.36 -3.37 6.98
C LYS A 105 21.02 -4.44 6.11
N TYR A 106 20.52 -4.66 4.89
CA TYR A 106 21.16 -5.58 3.94
C TYR A 106 22.54 -5.09 3.49
N LEU A 107 22.77 -3.78 3.45
CA LEU A 107 24.06 -3.19 3.10
C LEU A 107 25.05 -3.19 4.29
N THR A 108 24.58 -3.09 5.53
CA THR A 108 25.42 -3.10 6.73
C THR A 108 25.67 -4.48 7.33
N ASN A 109 25.06 -5.54 6.79
CA ASN A 109 25.21 -6.92 7.24
C ASN A 109 24.82 -7.13 8.73
N GLU A 110 23.97 -6.25 9.28
CA GLU A 110 23.36 -6.44 10.59
C GLU A 110 22.19 -7.40 10.46
N ASN A 111 22.48 -8.70 10.51
CA ASN A 111 21.45 -9.73 10.64
C ASN A 111 20.68 -9.48 11.94
N CYS A 112 19.39 -9.17 11.83
CA CYS A 112 18.49 -9.36 12.97
C CYS A 112 18.47 -10.86 13.24
N PRO A 113 18.80 -11.34 14.46
CA PRO A 113 18.47 -12.71 14.81
C PRO A 113 16.95 -12.82 14.72
N VAL A 114 16.48 -13.54 13.70
CA VAL A 114 15.12 -14.06 13.73
C VAL A 114 15.23 -15.20 14.71
N GLU A 115 14.70 -15.03 15.92
CA GLU A 115 14.57 -16.15 16.86
C GLU A 115 13.81 -17.26 16.13
N GLU A 116 14.53 -18.34 15.81
CA GLU A 116 13.92 -19.59 15.40
C GLU A 116 13.13 -20.08 16.61
N ILE A 117 11.81 -19.96 16.53
CA ILE A 117 10.92 -20.61 17.49
C ILE A 117 10.96 -22.09 17.12
N ASP A 118 11.85 -22.82 17.78
CA ASP A 118 11.86 -24.29 17.77
C ASP A 118 10.54 -24.78 18.37
N TYR A 119 9.77 -25.52 17.57
CA TYR A 119 8.66 -26.32 18.08
C TYR A 119 9.22 -27.70 18.44
N GLU A 120 9.42 -27.95 19.73
CA GLU A 120 9.50 -29.33 20.30
C GLU A 120 8.13 -30.01 20.29
#